data_AF-A0A6I9UTF7-F1
#
_entry.id   AF-A0A6I9UTF7-F1
#
_cell.length_a   1.000
_cell.length_b   1.000
_cell.length_c   1.000
_cell.angle_alpha   90.00
_cell.angle_beta   90.00
_cell.angle_gamma   90.00
#
_symmetry.space_group_name_H-M   'P 1'
#
loop_
_entity.id
_entity.type
_entity.pdbx_description
1 polymer ?
#
loop_
_entity_poly.entity_id
_entity_poly.type
_entity_poly.pdbx_seq_one_letter_code
_entity_poly.pdbx_strand_id
1 'polypeptide(L)'
;MLQWNDRNIMSVLKNCLGKELSKVTMPVTLNEPLSFLQRVCEYMEYAEILNKANKEEDPADRMKLVATFAVSALASNWERVGKPFNPLLGETYELQRNDFKILCEQVSHHPPISAFHAESSNYKFYGSINPKIKFMGKSINIQPKGMVTVELTR
;
A
#
# COMPACT_ATOMS: atom_id res chain seq x y z
N MET A 1 0.00 -12.12 23.31
CA MET A 1 0.83 -10.98 22.88
C MET A 1 2.16 -11.56 22.40
N LEU A 2 2.35 -11.71 21.09
CA LEU A 2 3.56 -12.31 20.53
C LEU A 2 4.71 -11.30 20.69
N GLN A 3 5.65 -11.57 21.59
CA GLN A 3 6.84 -10.75 21.77
C GLN A 3 7.75 -10.90 20.53
N TRP A 4 7.97 -9.78 19.85
CA TRP A 4 8.97 -9.64 18.80
C TRP A 4 10.36 -9.89 19.40
N ASN A 5 11.04 -10.95 18.97
CA ASN A 5 12.38 -11.26 19.44
C ASN A 5 13.38 -10.85 18.36
N ASP A 6 14.00 -9.67 18.52
CA ASP A 6 14.92 -9.04 17.55
C ASP A 6 16.03 -9.98 17.04
N ARG A 7 16.43 -10.95 17.87
CA ARG A 7 17.43 -11.97 17.54
C ARG A 7 17.00 -12.88 16.38
N ASN A 8 15.70 -13.13 16.21
CA ASN A 8 15.16 -14.00 15.15
C ASN A 8 15.00 -13.27 13.80
N ILE A 9 14.83 -11.95 13.80
CA ILE A 9 14.71 -11.16 12.57
C ILE A 9 16.08 -10.97 11.94
N MET A 10 17.07 -10.57 12.73
CA MET A 10 18.42 -10.34 12.21
C MET A 10 19.09 -11.64 11.74
N SER A 11 18.76 -12.81 12.30
CA SER A 11 19.26 -14.10 11.79
C SER A 11 18.72 -14.40 10.38
N VAL A 12 17.43 -14.12 10.12
CA VAL A 12 16.81 -14.27 8.79
C VAL A 12 17.35 -13.23 7.81
N LEU A 13 17.43 -11.95 8.22
CA LEU A 13 17.85 -10.85 7.35
C LEU A 13 19.34 -10.89 7.00
N LYS A 14 20.22 -11.38 7.89
CA LYS A 14 21.65 -11.56 7.60
C LYS A 14 21.89 -12.42 6.35
N ASN A 15 21.09 -13.46 6.15
CA ASN A 15 21.17 -14.34 4.97
C ASN A 15 20.62 -13.69 3.68
N CYS A 16 20.01 -12.51 3.81
CA CYS A 16 19.33 -11.78 2.75
C CYS A 16 20.06 -10.50 2.32
N LEU A 17 21.28 -10.26 2.82
CA LEU A 17 22.11 -9.11 2.42
C LEU A 17 22.25 -9.02 0.89
N GLY A 18 21.85 -7.88 0.34
CA GLY A 18 21.92 -7.59 -1.10
C GLY A 18 20.81 -8.23 -1.97
N LYS A 19 19.95 -9.09 -1.41
CA LYS A 19 18.83 -9.72 -2.14
C LYS A 19 17.55 -8.87 -2.09
N GLU A 20 16.70 -9.03 -3.11
CA GLU A 20 15.32 -8.51 -3.08
C GLU A 20 14.48 -9.36 -2.11
N LEU A 21 13.96 -8.75 -1.04
CA LEU A 21 13.21 -9.45 0.02
C LEU A 21 11.83 -9.97 -0.43
N SER A 22 11.33 -9.54 -1.58
CA SER A 22 10.12 -10.10 -2.19
C SER A 22 10.31 -11.56 -2.63
N LYS A 23 11.54 -11.99 -2.92
CA LYS A 23 11.89 -13.36 -3.35
C LYS A 23 12.32 -14.27 -2.21
N VAL A 24 12.35 -13.77 -0.97
CA VAL A 24 12.71 -14.54 0.21
C VAL A 24 11.45 -14.97 0.94
N THR A 25 11.34 -16.27 1.24
CA THR A 25 10.26 -16.80 2.08
C THR A 25 10.52 -16.37 3.52
N MET A 26 9.65 -15.50 4.04
CA MET A 26 9.71 -15.05 5.43
C MET A 26 8.92 -16.03 6.30
N PRO A 27 9.38 -16.36 7.52
CA PRO A 27 8.57 -17.06 8.50
C PRO A 27 7.25 -16.33 8.73
N VAL A 28 6.13 -17.06 8.79
CA VAL A 28 4.78 -16.49 8.98
C VAL A 28 4.68 -15.63 10.24
N THR A 29 5.52 -15.89 11.25
CA THR A 29 5.60 -15.08 12.48
C THR A 29 6.07 -13.64 12.26
N LEU A 30 6.65 -13.33 11.09
CA LEU A 30 7.07 -11.99 10.69
C LEU A 30 6.06 -11.30 9.77
N ASN A 31 4.96 -11.99 9.44
CA ASN A 31 3.88 -11.42 8.66
C ASN A 31 2.85 -10.75 9.56
N GLU A 32 2.30 -9.65 9.08
CA GLU A 32 1.02 -9.14 9.59
C GLU A 32 -0.13 -9.94 8.95
N PRO A 33 -1.29 -10.09 9.61
CA PRO A 33 -2.41 -10.89 9.12
C PRO A 33 -3.21 -10.17 8.01
N LEU A 34 -2.52 -9.55 7.06
CA LEU A 34 -3.09 -8.83 5.92
C LEU A 34 -2.35 -9.16 4.63
N SER A 35 -3.10 -9.37 3.56
CA SER A 35 -2.58 -9.40 2.19
C SER A 35 -2.12 -8.00 1.78
N PHE A 36 -1.12 -7.93 0.89
CA PHE A 36 -0.70 -6.63 0.34
C PHE A 36 -1.85 -5.92 -0.38
N LEU A 37 -2.81 -6.64 -0.97
CA LEU A 37 -4.01 -6.01 -1.57
C LEU A 37 -4.85 -5.25 -0.53
N GLN A 38 -4.93 -5.77 0.69
CA GLN A 38 -5.62 -5.12 1.80
C GLN A 38 -4.86 -3.88 2.27
N ARG A 39 -3.51 -3.91 2.26
CA ARG A 39 -2.68 -2.73 2.55
C ARG A 39 -2.90 -1.61 1.54
N VAL A 40 -3.08 -1.95 0.26
CA VAL A 40 -3.37 -0.95 -0.79
C VAL A 40 -4.70 -0.24 -0.50
N CYS A 41 -5.71 -0.95 0.01
CA CYS A 41 -6.99 -0.32 0.36
C CYS A 41 -6.89 0.70 1.51
N GLU A 42 -5.87 0.62 2.36
CA GLU A 42 -5.66 1.59 3.43
C GLU A 42 -5.28 2.99 2.91
N TYR A 43 -4.85 3.13 1.65
CA TYR A 43 -4.69 4.45 1.03
C TYR A 43 -5.99 5.26 1.02
N MET A 44 -7.12 4.58 1.11
CA MET A 44 -8.45 5.19 1.15
C MET A 44 -8.96 5.44 2.59
N GLU A 45 -8.13 5.33 3.63
CA GLU A 45 -8.53 5.59 5.01
C GLU A 45 -9.12 7.00 5.19
N TYR A 46 -8.52 8.00 4.53
CA TYR A 46 -8.93 9.40 4.58
C TYR A 46 -9.55 9.89 3.26
N ALA A 47 -10.30 9.04 2.59
CA ALA A 47 -10.89 9.32 1.28
C ALA A 47 -11.88 10.51 1.29
N GLU A 48 -12.39 10.93 2.45
CA GLU A 48 -13.21 12.14 2.59
C GLU A 48 -12.46 13.43 2.20
N ILE A 49 -11.13 13.44 2.23
CA ILE A 49 -10.31 14.56 1.76
C ILE A 49 -10.54 14.78 0.26
N LEU A 50 -10.71 13.71 -0.53
CA LEU A 50 -11.01 13.80 -1.96
C LEU A 50 -12.41 14.38 -2.21
N ASN A 51 -13.38 14.07 -1.35
CA ASN A 51 -14.70 14.70 -1.40
C ASN A 51 -14.64 16.21 -1.14
N LYS A 52 -13.75 16.66 -0.25
CA LYS A 52 -13.50 18.09 -0.02
C LYS A 52 -12.80 18.71 -1.24
N ALA A 53 -11.80 18.02 -1.80
CA ALA A 53 -11.07 18.48 -2.98
C ALA A 53 -12.01 18.65 -4.19
N ASN A 54 -12.96 17.74 -4.39
CA ASN A 54 -13.97 17.84 -5.44
C ASN A 54 -14.97 18.99 -5.23
N LYS A 55 -15.03 19.60 -4.04
CA LYS A 55 -15.88 20.77 -3.76
C LYS A 55 -15.10 22.09 -3.76
N GLU A 56 -13.79 22.05 -3.93
CA GLU A 56 -12.94 23.24 -3.86
C GLU A 56 -12.75 23.89 -5.23
N GLU A 57 -13.24 25.12 -5.40
CA GLU A 57 -13.20 25.86 -6.68
C GLU A 57 -11.79 26.28 -7.04
N ASP A 58 -11.04 26.82 -6.07
CA ASP A 58 -9.69 27.29 -6.31
C ASP A 58 -8.74 26.10 -6.63
N PRO A 59 -8.04 26.13 -7.77
CA PRO A 59 -7.13 25.04 -8.15
C PRO A 59 -5.98 24.80 -7.17
N ALA A 60 -5.47 25.84 -6.51
CA ALA A 60 -4.38 25.71 -5.56
C ALA A 60 -4.86 25.08 -4.25
N ASP A 61 -6.01 25.49 -3.73
CA ASP A 61 -6.62 24.89 -2.53
C ASP A 61 -7.04 23.43 -2.77
N ARG A 62 -7.57 23.13 -3.95
CA ARG A 62 -7.84 21.75 -4.37
C ARG A 62 -6.57 20.90 -4.38
N MET A 63 -5.47 21.44 -4.90
CA MET A 63 -4.18 20.74 -4.91
C MET A 63 -3.64 20.52 -3.49
N LYS A 64 -3.81 21.47 -2.55
CA LYS A 64 -3.45 21.27 -1.14
C LYS A 64 -4.18 20.08 -0.54
N LEU A 65 -5.46 19.90 -0.87
CA LEU A 65 -6.25 18.76 -0.39
C LEU A 65 -5.78 17.43 -1.02
N VAL A 66 -5.51 17.41 -2.33
CA VAL A 66 -4.95 16.22 -3.00
C VAL A 66 -3.58 15.84 -2.43
N ALA A 67 -2.71 16.81 -2.18
CA ALA A 67 -1.42 16.59 -1.52
C ALA A 67 -1.59 16.07 -0.08
N THR A 68 -2.56 16.62 0.66
CA THR A 68 -2.90 16.14 2.01
C THR A 68 -3.34 14.69 1.98
N PHE A 69 -4.21 14.32 1.04
CA PHE A 69 -4.64 12.93 0.83
C PHE A 69 -3.44 12.01 0.53
N ALA A 70 -2.54 12.42 -0.37
CA ALA A 70 -1.35 11.64 -0.72
C ALA A 70 -0.44 11.38 0.49
N VAL A 71 -0.26 12.35 1.39
CA VAL A 71 0.50 12.17 2.64
C VAL A 71 -0.26 11.28 3.62
N SER A 72 -1.58 11.46 3.74
CA SER A 72 -2.42 10.69 4.67
C SER A 72 -2.40 9.18 4.37
N ALA A 73 -2.29 8.78 3.10
CA ALA A 73 -2.17 7.39 2.67
C ALA A 73 -0.93 6.66 3.24
N LEU A 74 0.05 7.40 3.77
CA LEU A 74 1.24 6.85 4.39
C LEU A 74 1.15 6.74 5.92
N ALA A 75 0.13 7.36 6.54
CA ALA A 75 0.02 7.47 8.00
C ALA A 75 -0.11 6.11 8.69
N SER A 76 -0.78 5.14 8.04
CA SER A 76 -0.99 3.80 8.59
C SER A 76 0.29 2.96 8.75
N ASN A 77 1.45 3.44 8.26
CA ASN A 77 2.70 2.67 8.29
C ASN A 77 3.48 2.78 9.61
N TRP A 78 3.16 3.74 10.49
CA TRP A 78 3.85 3.88 11.76
C TRP A 78 3.71 2.60 12.60
N GLU A 79 4.82 2.14 13.20
CA GLU A 79 4.90 0.91 14.01
C GLU A 79 4.54 -0.42 13.31
N ARG A 80 4.28 -0.43 12.00
CA ARG A 80 4.00 -1.65 11.24
C ARG A 80 5.27 -2.24 10.65
N VAL A 81 5.91 -3.07 11.45
CA VAL A 81 7.16 -3.75 11.08
C VAL A 81 6.90 -5.08 10.36
N GLY A 82 5.68 -5.62 10.45
CA GLY A 82 5.28 -6.89 9.82
C GLY A 82 5.16 -6.77 8.29
N LYS A 83 5.62 -7.80 7.56
CA LYS A 83 5.46 -7.86 6.11
C LYS A 83 4.03 -8.33 5.78
N PRO A 84 3.26 -7.64 4.93
CA PRO A 84 1.99 -8.19 4.46
C PRO A 84 2.23 -9.49 3.66
N PHE A 85 1.23 -10.36 3.61
CA PHE A 85 1.27 -11.53 2.75
C PHE A 85 1.42 -11.11 1.29
N ASN A 86 2.32 -11.79 0.58
CA ASN A 86 2.48 -11.58 -0.85
C ASN A 86 1.27 -12.22 -1.55
N PRO A 87 0.45 -11.45 -2.28
CA PRO A 87 -0.76 -12.00 -2.89
C PRO A 87 -0.42 -13.07 -3.93
N LEU A 88 -1.32 -14.05 -4.07
CA LEU A 88 -1.25 -15.01 -5.17
C LEU A 88 -1.57 -14.32 -6.50
N LEU A 89 -1.06 -14.83 -7.62
CA LEU A 89 -1.43 -14.32 -8.94
C LEU A 89 -2.94 -14.48 -9.16
N GLY A 90 -3.63 -13.40 -9.52
CA GLY A 90 -5.08 -13.37 -9.67
C GLY A 90 -5.85 -13.30 -8.34
N GLU A 91 -5.16 -13.20 -7.20
CA GLU A 91 -5.82 -12.88 -5.93
C GLU A 91 -6.51 -11.51 -6.05
N THR A 92 -7.74 -11.43 -5.55
CA THR A 92 -8.53 -10.19 -5.52
C THR A 92 -8.90 -9.82 -4.10
N TYR A 93 -9.06 -8.52 -3.86
CA TYR A 93 -9.65 -8.01 -2.63
C TYR A 93 -10.58 -6.86 -2.96
N GLU A 94 -11.78 -6.87 -2.39
CA GLU A 94 -12.75 -5.78 -2.52
C GLU A 94 -13.08 -5.18 -1.15
N LEU A 95 -13.32 -3.87 -1.15
CA LEU A 95 -13.81 -3.16 0.02
C LEU A 95 -14.89 -2.18 -0.40
N GLN A 96 -16.09 -2.35 0.14
CA GLN A 96 -17.19 -1.42 0.01
C GLN A 96 -17.36 -0.63 1.30
N ARG A 97 -17.28 0.69 1.18
CA ARG A 97 -17.69 1.66 2.19
C ARG A 97 -18.90 2.44 1.68
N ASN A 98 -19.52 3.25 2.54
CA ASN A 98 -20.67 4.05 2.14
C ASN A 98 -20.31 5.06 1.04
N ASP A 99 -19.08 5.57 1.06
CA ASP A 99 -18.65 6.69 0.21
C ASP A 99 -17.86 6.26 -1.04
N PHE A 100 -17.31 5.04 -1.05
CA PHE A 100 -16.55 4.51 -2.16
C PHE A 100 -16.53 2.98 -2.18
N LYS A 101 -16.19 2.43 -3.35
CA LYS A 101 -15.86 1.02 -3.53
C LYS A 101 -14.46 0.92 -4.09
N ILE A 102 -13.67 -0.04 -3.64
CA ILE A 102 -12.35 -0.32 -4.20
C ILE A 102 -12.21 -1.81 -4.51
N LEU A 103 -11.65 -2.11 -5.68
CA LEU A 103 -11.24 -3.43 -6.10
C LEU A 103 -9.72 -3.43 -6.31
N CYS A 104 -9.06 -4.46 -5.79
CA CYS A 104 -7.63 -4.72 -5.95
C CYS A 104 -7.43 -6.09 -6.56
N GLU A 105 -6.43 -6.23 -7.44
CA GLU A 105 -6.03 -7.51 -8.04
C GLU A 105 -4.51 -7.61 -8.12
N GLN A 106 -3.98 -8.80 -7.83
CA GLN A 106 -2.59 -9.13 -8.13
C GLN A 106 -2.43 -9.54 -9.60
N VAL A 107 -2.16 -8.55 -10.46
CA VAL A 107 -2.10 -8.72 -11.92
C VAL A 107 -0.78 -9.31 -12.43
N SER A 108 0.27 -9.34 -11.59
CA SER A 108 1.53 -9.99 -11.93
C SER A 108 2.26 -10.51 -10.70
N HIS A 109 2.98 -11.62 -10.85
CA HIS A 109 3.81 -12.20 -9.78
C HIS A 109 5.32 -11.96 -10.00
N HIS A 110 5.74 -11.77 -11.26
CA HIS A 110 7.14 -11.56 -11.64
C HIS A 110 7.24 -10.45 -12.71
N PRO A 111 7.41 -9.17 -12.30
CA PRO A 111 7.50 -8.68 -10.91
C PRO A 111 6.13 -8.67 -10.19
N PRO A 112 6.08 -8.63 -8.85
CA PRO A 112 4.82 -8.53 -8.11
C PRO A 112 4.19 -7.16 -8.38
N ILE A 113 3.05 -7.14 -9.06
CA ILE A 113 2.28 -5.92 -9.35
C ILE A 113 0.86 -6.10 -8.85
N SER A 114 0.42 -5.17 -8.00
CA SER A 114 -0.96 -5.08 -7.53
C SER A 114 -1.61 -3.86 -8.18
N ALA A 115 -2.69 -4.08 -8.92
CA ALA A 115 -3.53 -3.02 -9.46
C ALA A 115 -4.68 -2.73 -8.50
N PHE A 116 -5.15 -1.50 -8.47
CA PHE A 116 -6.32 -1.11 -7.70
C PHE A 116 -7.13 -0.04 -8.43
N HIS A 117 -8.44 -0.07 -8.22
CA HIS A 117 -9.38 0.88 -8.77
C HIS A 117 -10.47 1.18 -7.75
N ALA A 118 -10.53 2.41 -7.28
CA ALA A 118 -11.55 2.91 -6.37
C ALA A 118 -12.45 3.92 -7.07
N GLU A 119 -13.76 3.80 -6.83
CA GLU A 119 -14.79 4.63 -7.40
C GLU A 119 -15.70 5.22 -6.32
N SER A 120 -15.99 6.50 -6.48
CA SER A 120 -16.99 7.27 -5.75
C SER A 120 -17.81 8.10 -6.75
N SER A 121 -18.87 8.75 -6.29
CA SER A 121 -19.63 9.70 -7.10
C SER A 121 -18.85 10.97 -7.45
N ASN A 122 -17.82 11.30 -6.66
CA ASN A 122 -17.06 12.55 -6.75
C ASN A 122 -15.63 12.38 -7.28
N TYR A 123 -15.11 11.16 -7.29
CA TYR A 123 -13.73 10.89 -7.67
C TYR A 123 -13.52 9.44 -8.10
N LYS A 124 -12.41 9.22 -8.80
CA LYS A 124 -11.79 7.91 -9.00
C LYS A 124 -10.37 7.95 -8.49
N PHE A 125 -9.93 6.86 -7.88
CA PHE A 125 -8.57 6.69 -7.38
C PHE A 125 -8.05 5.33 -7.80
N TYR A 126 -7.09 5.30 -8.71
CA TYR A 126 -6.62 4.06 -9.31
C TYR A 126 -5.14 4.10 -9.63
N GLY A 127 -4.56 2.92 -9.84
CA GLY A 127 -3.15 2.80 -10.13
C GLY A 127 -2.65 1.38 -10.00
N SER A 128 -1.33 1.26 -9.97
CA SER A 128 -0.67 -0.02 -9.69
C SER A 128 0.60 0.20 -8.90
N ILE A 129 0.98 -0.81 -8.11
CA ILE A 129 2.15 -0.77 -7.24
C ILE A 129 2.99 -2.02 -7.45
N ASN A 130 4.28 -1.81 -7.66
CA ASN A 130 5.34 -2.79 -7.68
C ASN A 130 6.29 -2.51 -6.51
N PRO A 131 6.07 -3.12 -5.33
CA PRO A 131 6.88 -2.86 -4.15
C PRO A 131 8.26 -3.52 -4.30
N LYS A 132 9.31 -2.70 -4.43
CA LYS A 132 10.70 -3.16 -4.36
C LYS A 132 11.24 -3.00 -2.95
N ILE A 133 11.55 -4.11 -2.31
CA ILE A 133 12.09 -4.14 -0.94
C ILE A 133 13.55 -4.61 -0.99
N LYS A 134 14.47 -3.77 -0.52
CA LYS A 134 15.91 -4.07 -0.49
C LYS A 134 16.45 -3.93 0.93
N PHE A 135 17.09 -4.98 1.43
CA PHE A 135 17.82 -4.91 2.70
C PHE A 135 19.21 -4.29 2.48
N MET A 136 19.50 -3.21 3.21
CA MET A 136 20.76 -2.45 3.15
C MET A 136 21.65 -2.70 4.37
N GLY A 137 21.47 -3.84 5.04
CA GLY A 137 22.29 -4.29 6.16
C GLY A 137 21.84 -3.76 7.53
N LYS A 138 21.55 -2.46 7.65
CA LYS A 138 20.98 -1.87 8.88
C LYS A 138 19.57 -1.31 8.70
N SER A 139 19.12 -1.17 7.46
CA SER A 139 17.80 -0.65 7.12
C SER A 139 17.18 -1.47 6.01
N ILE A 140 15.86 -1.38 5.91
CA ILE A 140 15.08 -1.91 4.79
C ILE A 140 14.62 -0.71 3.99
N ASN A 141 14.95 -0.67 2.70
CA ASN A 141 14.48 0.35 1.78
C ASN A 141 13.26 -0.22 1.02
N ILE A 142 12.14 0.49 1.10
CA ILE A 142 10.88 0.15 0.44
C ILE A 142 10.62 1.20 -0.64
N GLN A 143 10.56 0.77 -1.89
CA GLN A 143 10.26 1.61 -3.04
C GLN A 143 8.96 1.13 -3.69
N PRO A 144 7.82 1.79 -3.41
CA PRO A 144 6.56 1.50 -4.10
C PRO A 144 6.63 2.11 -5.50
N LYS A 145 7.07 1.33 -6.50
CA LYS A 145 7.11 1.80 -7.89
C LYS A 145 5.72 1.72 -8.48
N GLY A 146 5.28 2.77 -9.14
CA GLY A 146 3.94 2.80 -9.72
C GLY A 146 3.48 4.22 -9.95
N MET A 147 2.39 4.34 -10.70
CA MET A 147 1.66 5.59 -10.84
C MET A 147 0.32 5.43 -10.13
N VAL A 148 -0.03 6.47 -9.40
CA VAL A 148 -1.30 6.60 -8.70
C VAL A 148 -1.99 7.83 -9.28
N THR A 149 -3.24 7.68 -9.65
CA THR A 149 -4.03 8.71 -10.32
C THR A 149 -5.28 8.99 -9.51
N VAL A 150 -5.54 10.28 -9.29
CA VAL A 150 -6.79 10.81 -8.75
C VAL A 150 -7.48 11.56 -9.88
N GLU A 151 -8.71 11.17 -10.20
CA GLU A 151 -9.61 11.92 -11.07
C GLU A 151 -10.74 12.49 -10.22
N LEU A 152 -10.98 13.81 -10.32
CA LEU A 152 -12.12 14.47 -9.67
C LEU A 152 -13.21 14.66 -10.73
N THR A 153 -14.43 14.16 -10.49
CA THR A 153 -15.48 14.00 -11.52
C THR A 153 -16.36 15.24 -11.68
N ARG A 154 -15.82 16.42 -11.37
CA ARG A 154 -16.49 17.70 -11.49
C ARG A 154 -16.89 18.06 -12.92
#